data_AF-A0A8X7VF34-F1
#
_entry.id   AF-A0A8X7VF34-F1
#
_cell.length_a   1.000
_cell.length_b   1.000
_cell.length_c   1.000
_cell.angle_alpha   90.00
_cell.angle_beta   90.00
_cell.angle_gamma   90.00
#
_symmetry.space_group_name_H-M   'P 1'
#
loop_
_entity.id
_entity.type
_entity.pdbx_description
1 polymer ?
#
loop_
_entity_poly.entity_id
_entity_poly.type
_entity_poly.pdbx_seq_one_letter_code
_entity_poly.pdbx_strand_id
1 'polypeptide(L)'
;MTKARGTNMAKKKEKVVDSGLDIKSMVHQHGEFFDTMVELIPARFYLPDETERKWFPGLSKAQKARAKRKTTENLKKARRDRLDPEKSALTTLDLLKQKIEKEKKLSNEIAAEDNDDSEEETGNKKAKTDSVTYEELRQRLHRKIDELKGGRGGSDRPRIHERRKKILPNKRKREKTVEEESKSVDKGKGKLDVEEAAKDLTFGYVKIDDDEEHGKGTKKRRLSKSRELEKALKLEAAKKDPEKGEVNAKKHSWQSATSRAAGFKVHDDPKLLKQSIHKEKKRQEKSTEKWKERVEGQQKVRVEKQQKRSGNIADRIEQNKLRKIAKREKKLLRPGFEGRKEGFINDGK
;
A
#
# COMPACT_ATOMS: atom_id res chain seq x y z
N MET A 1 37.47 21.72 -46.56
CA MET A 1 36.24 21.33 -47.29
C MET A 1 36.37 19.87 -47.70
N THR A 2 35.81 18.94 -46.93
CA THR A 2 35.85 17.50 -47.23
C THR A 2 34.42 16.99 -47.37
N LYS A 3 33.99 16.83 -48.63
CA LYS A 3 32.69 16.31 -49.03
C LYS A 3 32.77 14.78 -48.96
N ALA A 4 32.15 14.17 -47.94
CA ALA A 4 32.01 12.72 -47.86
C ALA A 4 31.04 12.24 -48.94
N ARG A 5 31.51 11.37 -49.82
CA ARG A 5 30.73 10.73 -50.89
C ARG A 5 29.78 9.72 -50.29
N GLY A 6 28.48 9.92 -50.48
CA GLY A 6 27.43 8.95 -50.14
C GLY A 6 27.45 7.76 -51.12
N THR A 7 27.48 6.55 -50.57
CA THR A 7 27.33 5.31 -51.34
C THR A 7 25.84 4.99 -51.50
N ASN A 8 25.25 5.43 -52.61
CA ASN A 8 23.95 4.92 -53.08
C ASN A 8 24.18 3.55 -53.74
N MET A 9 23.97 2.46 -53.00
CA MET A 9 23.94 1.11 -53.56
C MET A 9 22.59 0.89 -54.26
N ALA A 10 22.61 0.96 -55.59
CA ALA A 10 21.48 0.61 -56.43
C ALA A 10 21.08 -0.86 -56.22
N LYS A 11 19.88 -1.10 -55.68
CA LYS A 11 19.30 -2.45 -55.56
C LYS A 11 18.89 -2.95 -56.96
N LYS A 12 19.77 -3.72 -57.59
CA LYS A 12 19.48 -4.48 -58.80
C LYS A 12 18.47 -5.57 -58.45
N LYS A 13 17.22 -5.44 -58.91
CA LYS A 13 16.21 -6.51 -58.80
C LYS A 13 16.52 -7.57 -59.85
N GLU A 14 17.37 -8.53 -59.52
CA GLU A 14 17.48 -9.75 -60.30
C GLU A 14 16.18 -10.56 -60.15
N LYS A 15 15.60 -10.97 -61.28
CA LYS A 15 14.43 -11.86 -61.32
C LYS A 15 14.87 -13.23 -60.80
N VAL A 16 14.51 -13.52 -59.56
CA VAL A 16 14.72 -14.83 -58.94
C VAL A 16 13.82 -15.84 -59.65
N VAL A 17 14.46 -16.93 -60.05
CA VAL A 17 13.91 -18.12 -60.69
C VAL A 17 12.81 -18.72 -59.81
N ASP A 18 11.68 -19.02 -60.42
CA ASP A 18 10.45 -19.56 -59.83
C ASP A 18 10.67 -20.96 -59.24
N SER A 19 11.20 -21.02 -58.02
CA SER A 19 11.08 -22.21 -57.17
C SER A 19 9.64 -22.24 -56.68
N GLY A 20 8.81 -23.12 -57.26
CA GLY A 20 7.34 -23.17 -57.14
C GLY A 20 6.73 -23.41 -55.75
N LEU A 21 7.29 -22.81 -54.70
CA LEU A 21 6.66 -22.58 -53.41
C LEU A 21 6.30 -21.11 -53.35
N ASP A 22 5.00 -20.83 -53.38
CA ASP A 22 4.44 -19.49 -53.37
C ASP A 22 5.03 -18.69 -52.20
N ILE A 23 5.87 -17.68 -52.49
CA ILE A 23 6.53 -16.87 -51.47
C ILE A 23 5.48 -16.27 -50.51
N LYS A 24 4.27 -16.00 -51.00
CA LYS A 24 3.16 -15.53 -50.17
C LYS A 24 2.71 -16.58 -49.16
N SER A 25 2.64 -17.86 -49.55
CA SER A 25 2.29 -18.95 -48.63
C SER A 25 3.37 -19.15 -47.57
N MET A 26 4.65 -19.04 -47.95
CA MET A 26 5.77 -19.12 -47.00
C MET A 26 5.72 -17.96 -45.98
N VAL A 27 5.48 -16.73 -46.45
CA VAL A 27 5.32 -15.56 -45.57
C VAL A 27 4.11 -15.72 -44.64
N HIS A 28 3.00 -16.28 -45.13
CA HIS A 28 1.81 -16.54 -44.32
C HIS A 28 2.09 -17.57 -43.22
N GLN A 29 2.73 -18.70 -43.56
CA GLN A 29 3.11 -19.75 -42.61
C GLN A 29 4.07 -19.23 -41.53
N HIS A 30 5.04 -18.40 -41.92
CA HIS A 30 5.91 -17.74 -40.95
C HIS A 30 5.12 -16.77 -40.06
N GLY A 31 4.17 -16.02 -40.61
CA GLY A 31 3.28 -15.15 -39.84
C GLY A 31 2.51 -15.92 -38.77
N GLU A 32 1.84 -17.01 -39.16
CA GLU A 32 1.13 -17.90 -38.23
C GLU A 32 2.06 -18.48 -37.16
N PHE A 33 3.27 -18.89 -37.55
CA PHE A 33 4.28 -19.39 -36.62
C PHE A 33 4.68 -18.34 -35.57
N PHE A 34 4.91 -17.10 -35.98
CA PHE A 34 5.21 -16.01 -35.04
C PHE A 34 4.03 -15.70 -34.13
N ASP A 35 2.81 -15.72 -34.65
CA ASP A 35 1.59 -15.51 -33.88
C ASP A 35 1.43 -16.58 -32.78
N THR A 36 1.59 -17.86 -33.13
CA THR A 36 1.55 -18.96 -32.14
C THR A 36 2.66 -18.85 -31.08
N MET A 37 3.86 -18.37 -31.45
CA MET A 37 4.93 -18.13 -30.47
C MET A 37 4.59 -17.00 -29.49
N VAL A 38 3.94 -15.94 -29.95
CA VAL A 38 3.52 -14.82 -29.10
C VAL A 38 2.39 -15.25 -28.14
N GLU A 39 1.54 -16.19 -28.56
CA GLU A 39 0.49 -16.77 -27.70
C GLU A 39 1.04 -17.62 -26.56
N LEU A 40 2.16 -18.32 -26.75
CA LEU A 40 2.80 -19.14 -25.72
C LEU A 40 3.35 -18.31 -24.55
N ILE A 41 3.63 -17.03 -24.77
CA ILE A 41 4.19 -16.14 -23.76
C ILE A 41 3.05 -15.37 -23.07
N PRO A 42 2.96 -15.40 -21.73
CA PRO A 42 1.89 -14.70 -21.03
C PRO A 42 1.80 -13.21 -21.38
N ALA A 43 0.58 -12.72 -21.61
CA ALA A 43 0.30 -11.33 -21.99
C ALA A 43 0.92 -10.27 -21.05
N ARG A 44 1.16 -10.63 -19.79
CA ARG A 44 1.76 -9.77 -18.76
C ARG A 44 3.15 -9.24 -19.11
N PHE A 45 3.88 -9.90 -20.01
CA PHE A 45 5.21 -9.46 -20.43
C PHE A 45 5.17 -8.45 -21.59
N TYR A 46 4.09 -8.44 -22.37
CA TYR A 46 3.92 -7.52 -23.51
C TYR A 46 3.00 -6.34 -23.19
N LEU A 47 2.03 -6.55 -22.29
CA LEU A 47 1.07 -5.54 -21.89
C LEU A 47 1.40 -5.07 -20.46
N PRO A 48 1.47 -3.75 -20.20
CA PRO A 48 1.60 -3.23 -18.85
C PRO A 48 0.46 -3.75 -17.96
N ASP A 49 0.79 -4.31 -16.79
CA ASP A 49 -0.21 -4.79 -15.83
C ASP A 49 -1.04 -3.60 -15.31
N GLU A 50 -2.17 -3.27 -15.95
CA GLU A 50 -3.09 -2.21 -15.51
C GLU A 50 -3.69 -2.50 -14.11
N THR A 51 -3.61 -3.76 -13.69
CA THR A 51 -4.00 -4.27 -12.38
C THR A 51 -2.97 -4.03 -11.28
N GLU A 52 -1.75 -3.57 -11.62
CA GLU A 52 -0.78 -3.20 -10.58
C GLU A 52 -1.37 -2.12 -9.69
N ARG A 53 -1.14 -2.31 -8.39
CA ARG A 53 -1.73 -1.49 -7.33
C ARG A 53 -1.15 -0.08 -7.45
N LYS A 54 -1.82 0.77 -8.25
CA LYS A 54 -1.48 2.19 -8.41
C LYS A 54 -1.40 2.81 -7.03
N TRP A 55 -0.19 3.02 -6.55
CA TRP A 55 0.04 3.73 -5.29
C TRP A 55 -0.50 5.14 -5.51
N PHE A 56 -1.29 5.66 -4.56
CA PHE A 56 -1.89 7.00 -4.66
C PHE A 56 -1.19 8.00 -3.73
N PRO A 57 0.09 8.36 -4.00
CA PRO A 57 0.76 9.42 -3.26
C PRO A 57 0.14 10.78 -3.66
N GLY A 58 0.12 11.74 -2.75
CA GLY A 58 -0.32 13.12 -3.06
C GLY A 58 -1.82 13.38 -3.21
N LEU A 59 -2.68 12.37 -3.44
CA LEU A 59 -4.13 12.59 -3.59
C LEU A 59 -4.81 12.99 -2.26
N SER A 60 -5.85 13.83 -2.35
CA SER A 60 -6.70 14.20 -1.21
C SER A 60 -7.49 13.00 -0.68
N LYS A 61 -8.05 13.09 0.54
CA LYS A 61 -8.83 11.98 1.15
C LYS A 61 -10.02 11.58 0.28
N ALA A 62 -10.74 12.55 -0.28
CA ALA A 62 -11.89 12.31 -1.16
C ALA A 62 -11.47 11.66 -2.49
N GLN A 63 -10.38 12.16 -3.10
CA GLN A 63 -9.83 11.58 -4.32
C GLN A 63 -9.33 10.15 -4.10
N LYS A 64 -8.67 9.87 -2.96
CA LYS A 64 -8.26 8.51 -2.57
C LYS A 64 -9.46 7.58 -2.39
N ALA A 65 -10.57 8.05 -1.82
CA ALA A 65 -11.77 7.25 -1.67
C ALA A 65 -12.40 6.91 -3.03
N ARG A 66 -12.49 7.89 -3.94
CA ARG A 66 -12.97 7.68 -5.31
C ARG A 66 -12.08 6.70 -6.07
N ALA A 67 -10.77 6.88 -6.01
CA ALA A 67 -9.80 5.99 -6.65
C ALA A 67 -9.91 4.55 -6.11
N LYS A 68 -10.05 4.38 -4.78
CA LYS A 68 -10.28 3.06 -4.18
C LYS A 68 -11.60 2.43 -4.64
N ARG A 69 -12.70 3.18 -4.71
CA ARG A 69 -13.98 2.69 -5.25
C ARG A 69 -13.82 2.16 -6.68
N LYS A 70 -13.18 2.94 -7.56
CA LYS A 70 -12.86 2.52 -8.93
C LYS A 70 -12.03 1.23 -8.95
N THR A 71 -11.00 1.11 -8.11
CA THR A 71 -10.21 -0.14 -8.04
C THR A 71 -11.03 -1.34 -7.59
N THR A 72 -11.95 -1.15 -6.62
CA THR A 72 -12.81 -2.24 -6.16
C THR A 72 -13.87 -2.64 -7.18
N GLU A 73 -14.40 -1.68 -7.95
CA GLU A 73 -15.32 -1.92 -9.05
C GLU A 73 -14.63 -2.66 -10.20
N ASN A 74 -13.42 -2.24 -10.58
CA ASN A 74 -12.61 -2.92 -11.59
C ASN A 74 -12.30 -4.37 -11.17
N LEU A 75 -11.97 -4.61 -9.89
CA LEU A 75 -11.72 -5.97 -9.41
C LEU A 75 -12.98 -6.84 -9.42
N LYS A 76 -14.14 -6.27 -9.12
CA LYS A 76 -15.44 -6.97 -9.24
C LYS A 76 -15.79 -7.26 -10.69
N LYS A 77 -15.50 -6.33 -11.61
CA LYS A 77 -15.70 -6.49 -13.05
C LYS A 77 -14.79 -7.59 -13.60
N ALA A 78 -13.50 -7.54 -13.30
CA ALA A 78 -12.54 -8.59 -13.69
C ALA A 78 -12.93 -9.99 -13.19
N ARG A 79 -13.52 -10.09 -11.98
CA ARG A 79 -14.05 -11.35 -11.47
C ARG A 79 -15.27 -11.86 -12.24
N ARG A 80 -16.12 -10.97 -12.75
CA ARG A 80 -17.24 -11.33 -13.62
C ARG A 80 -16.74 -11.70 -15.01
N ASP A 81 -15.86 -10.89 -15.58
CA ASP A 81 -15.28 -11.13 -16.91
C ASP A 81 -14.50 -12.46 -16.96
N ARG A 82 -13.90 -12.90 -15.84
CA ARG A 82 -13.27 -14.22 -15.73
C ARG A 82 -14.27 -15.39 -15.86
N LEU A 83 -15.53 -15.16 -15.54
CA LEU A 83 -16.61 -16.15 -15.64
C LEU A 83 -17.36 -16.06 -16.98
N ASP A 84 -17.07 -15.05 -17.80
CA ASP A 84 -17.66 -14.90 -19.13
C ASP A 84 -16.82 -15.68 -20.17
N PRO A 85 -17.38 -16.64 -20.91
CA PRO A 85 -16.63 -17.47 -21.87
C PRO A 85 -16.02 -16.64 -23.02
N GLU A 86 -16.74 -15.63 -23.50
CA GLU A 86 -16.27 -14.75 -24.59
C GLU A 86 -15.06 -13.89 -24.20
N LYS A 87 -14.96 -13.49 -22.93
CA LYS A 87 -13.86 -12.64 -22.43
C LYS A 87 -12.69 -13.46 -21.88
N SER A 88 -12.94 -14.67 -21.41
CA SER A 88 -11.90 -15.58 -20.91
C SER A 88 -11.16 -16.32 -22.03
N ALA A 89 -11.73 -16.35 -23.24
CA ALA A 89 -11.08 -16.90 -24.44
C ALA A 89 -10.10 -15.94 -25.15
N LEU A 90 -9.92 -14.70 -24.65
CA LEU A 90 -9.06 -13.71 -25.31
C LEU A 90 -7.59 -14.14 -25.28
N THR A 91 -6.99 -14.27 -26.47
CA THR A 91 -5.56 -14.57 -26.63
C THR A 91 -4.70 -13.34 -26.36
N THR A 92 -3.38 -13.53 -26.23
CA THR A 92 -2.44 -12.42 -26.03
C THR A 92 -2.43 -11.46 -27.22
N LEU A 93 -2.58 -12.00 -28.43
CA LEU A 93 -2.72 -11.24 -29.67
C LEU A 93 -4.02 -10.45 -29.71
N ASP A 94 -5.14 -11.03 -29.27
CA ASP A 94 -6.43 -10.32 -29.22
C ASP A 94 -6.38 -9.13 -28.27
N LEU A 95 -5.71 -9.27 -27.12
CA LEU A 95 -5.51 -8.17 -26.19
C LEU A 95 -4.66 -7.05 -26.80
N LEU A 96 -3.65 -7.41 -27.61
CA LEU A 96 -2.79 -6.46 -28.32
C LEU A 96 -3.55 -5.74 -29.45
N LYS A 97 -4.33 -6.48 -30.25
CA LYS A 97 -5.23 -5.93 -31.27
C LYS A 97 -6.26 -4.97 -30.66
N GLN A 98 -6.91 -5.37 -29.57
CA GLN A 98 -7.85 -4.51 -28.83
C GLN A 98 -7.18 -3.23 -28.31
N LYS A 99 -5.92 -3.30 -27.88
CA LYS A 99 -5.18 -2.11 -27.45
C LYS A 99 -4.91 -1.18 -28.61
N ILE A 100 -4.43 -1.69 -29.75
CA ILE A 100 -4.20 -0.89 -30.96
C ILE A 100 -5.50 -0.26 -31.45
N GLU A 101 -6.61 -1.00 -31.45
CA GLU A 101 -7.93 -0.46 -31.82
C GLU A 101 -8.40 0.63 -30.87
N LYS A 102 -8.18 0.47 -29.55
CA LYS A 102 -8.49 1.51 -28.56
C LYS A 102 -7.63 2.75 -28.78
N GLU A 103 -6.35 2.59 -29.05
CA GLU A 103 -5.45 3.72 -29.37
C GLU A 103 -5.87 4.43 -30.67
N LYS A 104 -6.25 3.67 -31.70
CA LYS A 104 -6.80 4.24 -32.96
C LYS A 104 -8.14 4.94 -32.76
N LYS A 105 -9.02 4.39 -31.93
CA LYS A 105 -10.30 5.03 -31.58
C LYS A 105 -10.07 6.32 -30.81
N LEU A 106 -9.17 6.32 -29.83
CA LEU A 106 -8.79 7.51 -29.09
C LEU A 106 -8.16 8.57 -30.01
N SER A 107 -7.30 8.18 -30.94
CA SER A 107 -6.75 9.13 -31.91
C SER A 107 -7.81 9.69 -32.88
N ASN A 108 -8.79 8.88 -33.28
CA ASN A 108 -9.89 9.35 -34.13
C ASN A 108 -10.90 10.22 -33.36
N GLU A 109 -11.17 9.94 -32.08
CA GLU A 109 -12.02 10.79 -31.23
C GLU A 109 -11.35 12.16 -31.00
N ILE A 110 -10.04 12.18 -30.74
CA ILE A 110 -9.28 13.42 -30.62
C ILE A 110 -9.28 14.20 -31.95
N ALA A 111 -9.17 13.51 -33.09
CA ALA A 111 -9.26 14.16 -34.40
C ALA A 111 -10.68 14.62 -34.79
N ALA A 112 -11.72 14.10 -34.14
CA ALA A 112 -13.11 14.50 -34.35
C ALA A 112 -13.55 15.64 -33.41
N GLU A 113 -12.91 15.81 -32.25
CA GLU A 113 -13.09 16.97 -31.35
C GLU A 113 -12.37 18.25 -31.83
N ASP A 114 -11.42 18.14 -32.78
CA ASP A 114 -10.68 19.27 -33.38
C ASP A 114 -11.40 19.92 -34.59
N ASN A 115 -12.68 19.60 -34.81
CA ASN A 115 -13.49 20.12 -35.92
C ASN A 115 -14.74 20.87 -35.40
N ASP A 116 -14.59 21.59 -34.28
CA ASP A 116 -15.51 22.64 -33.84
C ASP A 116 -14.72 23.94 -33.67
N ASP A 117 -15.19 24.95 -34.39
CA ASP A 117 -14.51 26.19 -34.76
C ASP A 117 -14.32 27.13 -33.56
N SER A 118 -13.06 27.39 -33.19
CA SER A 118 -12.67 28.69 -32.60
C SER A 118 -11.16 28.91 -32.76
N GLU A 119 -10.78 29.87 -33.59
CA GLU A 119 -9.41 30.33 -33.75
C GLU A 119 -8.92 31.18 -32.56
N GLU A 120 -7.58 31.11 -32.38
CA GLU A 120 -6.67 31.91 -31.56
C GLU A 120 -6.59 31.58 -30.05
N GLU A 121 -5.46 31.17 -29.46
CA GLU A 121 -4.10 31.72 -29.55
C GLU A 121 -3.03 30.63 -29.31
N THR A 122 -1.99 30.65 -30.14
CA THR A 122 -0.88 29.69 -30.13
C THR A 122 0.10 29.95 -28.99
N GLY A 123 -0.16 29.34 -27.83
CA GLY A 123 0.78 29.26 -26.70
C GLY A 123 1.87 28.20 -26.89
N ASN A 124 2.88 28.53 -27.69
CA ASN A 124 4.07 27.74 -28.00
C ASN A 124 4.78 27.15 -26.75
N LYS A 125 4.46 25.93 -26.33
CA LYS A 125 5.28 25.14 -25.39
C LYS A 125 6.10 24.11 -26.15
N LYS A 126 7.22 24.58 -26.71
CA LYS A 126 8.33 23.72 -27.12
C LYS A 126 8.67 22.78 -25.97
N ALA A 127 8.38 21.50 -26.15
CA ALA A 127 8.98 20.44 -25.35
C ALA A 127 10.50 20.59 -25.50
N LYS A 128 11.18 20.97 -24.42
CA LYS A 128 12.63 20.83 -24.33
C LYS A 128 12.94 19.34 -24.38
N THR A 129 13.28 18.84 -25.55
CA THR A 129 14.09 17.65 -25.70
C THR A 129 15.51 18.03 -25.28
N ASP A 130 15.75 18.09 -23.98
CA ASP A 130 17.12 18.07 -23.46
C ASP A 130 17.64 16.65 -23.75
N SER A 131 18.26 16.47 -24.91
CA SER A 131 19.00 15.26 -25.26
C SER A 131 20.19 15.16 -24.30
N VAL A 132 19.97 14.49 -23.17
CA VAL A 132 20.99 14.23 -22.16
C VAL A 132 22.14 13.49 -22.83
N THR A 133 23.33 14.09 -22.78
CA THR A 133 24.53 13.47 -23.32
C THR A 133 24.90 12.24 -22.48
N TYR A 134 25.54 11.24 -23.11
CA TYR A 134 25.91 9.98 -22.44
C TYR A 134 26.72 10.20 -21.13
N GLU A 135 27.53 11.27 -21.10
CA GLU A 135 28.34 11.66 -19.95
C GLU A 135 27.50 12.17 -18.78
N GLU A 136 26.46 12.96 -19.03
CA GLU A 136 25.52 13.41 -18.00
C GLU A 136 24.73 12.24 -17.41
N LEU A 137 24.37 11.26 -18.24
CA LEU A 137 23.70 10.03 -17.77
C LEU A 137 24.63 9.22 -16.86
N ARG A 138 25.92 9.10 -17.22
CA ARG A 138 26.95 8.46 -16.37
C ARG A 138 27.15 9.20 -15.06
N GLN A 139 27.25 10.52 -15.08
CA GLN A 139 27.41 11.33 -13.86
C GLN A 139 26.17 11.22 -12.96
N ARG A 140 24.97 11.18 -13.55
CA ARG A 140 23.72 10.98 -12.82
C ARG A 140 23.63 9.57 -12.22
N LEU A 141 24.10 8.55 -12.93
CA LEU A 141 24.22 7.19 -12.43
C LEU A 141 25.22 7.11 -11.27
N HIS A 142 26.41 7.74 -11.40
CA HIS A 142 27.40 7.79 -10.32
C HIS A 142 26.86 8.48 -9.07
N ARG A 143 26.21 9.64 -9.21
CA ARG A 143 25.52 10.32 -8.09
C ARG A 143 24.46 9.43 -7.45
N LYS A 144 23.69 8.69 -8.25
CA LYS A 144 22.67 7.75 -7.75
C LYS A 144 23.29 6.58 -7.00
N ILE A 145 24.42 6.05 -7.48
CA ILE A 145 25.18 4.99 -6.82
C ILE A 145 25.78 5.49 -5.50
N ASP A 146 26.31 6.72 -5.46
CA ASP A 146 26.88 7.31 -4.25
C ASP A 146 25.82 7.62 -3.19
N GLU A 147 24.62 8.09 -3.59
CA GLU A 147 23.47 8.21 -2.68
C GLU A 147 23.06 6.85 -2.09
N LEU A 148 23.06 5.79 -2.91
CA LEU A 148 22.70 4.43 -2.47
C LEU A 148 23.80 3.78 -1.61
N LYS A 149 25.06 4.10 -1.86
CA LYS A 149 26.20 3.69 -1.02
C LYS A 149 26.19 4.46 0.31
N GLY A 150 25.86 5.75 0.33
CA GLY A 150 25.71 6.55 1.55
C GLY A 150 24.58 6.08 2.46
N GLY A 151 23.55 5.43 1.91
CA GLY A 151 22.44 4.82 2.66
C GLY A 151 22.67 3.38 3.14
N ARG A 152 23.75 2.72 2.72
CA ARG A 152 24.11 1.35 3.12
C ARG A 152 25.50 1.38 3.77
N GLY A 153 25.50 1.59 5.08
CA GLY A 153 26.70 1.74 5.92
C GLY A 153 27.86 0.83 5.53
N GLY A 154 28.97 1.47 5.14
CA GLY A 154 30.21 0.82 4.73
C GLY A 154 31.41 1.78 4.85
N SER A 155 31.54 2.44 5.99
CA SER A 155 32.81 3.04 6.44
C SER A 155 33.22 2.33 7.71
N ASP A 156 34.47 1.90 7.74
CA ASP A 156 35.11 1.09 8.77
C ASP A 156 34.79 1.52 10.20
N ARG A 157 34.04 0.69 10.93
CA ARG A 157 33.98 0.69 12.39
C ARG A 157 33.91 -0.76 12.89
N PRO A 158 34.70 -1.13 13.91
CA PRO A 158 34.83 -2.52 14.34
C PRO A 158 33.51 -3.02 14.93
N ARG A 159 33.16 -4.27 14.56
CA ARG A 159 31.99 -4.99 15.05
C ARG A 159 32.15 -5.25 16.56
N ILE A 160 31.50 -4.45 17.38
CA ILE A 160 31.30 -4.78 18.79
C ILE A 160 30.18 -5.82 18.91
N HIS A 161 30.57 -6.92 19.53
CA HIS A 161 29.82 -8.13 19.74
C HIS A 161 28.75 -7.91 20.81
N GLU A 162 27.48 -7.73 20.43
CA GLU A 162 26.38 -7.80 21.40
C GLU A 162 25.21 -8.67 20.90
N ARG A 163 25.29 -9.94 21.33
CA ARG A 163 24.20 -10.81 21.79
C ARG A 163 22.86 -10.68 21.06
N ARG A 164 22.72 -11.50 20.01
CA ARG A 164 21.45 -12.03 19.50
C ARG A 164 20.61 -12.59 20.65
N LYS A 165 19.61 -11.85 21.15
CA LYS A 165 18.46 -12.45 21.83
C LYS A 165 17.55 -13.06 20.76
N LYS A 166 17.64 -14.38 20.61
CA LYS A 166 16.70 -15.20 19.84
C LYS A 166 15.29 -15.04 20.44
N ILE A 167 14.42 -14.32 19.75
CA ILE A 167 12.98 -14.35 20.05
C ILE A 167 12.41 -15.56 19.30
N LEU A 168 12.21 -16.64 20.04
CA LEU A 168 11.47 -17.83 19.60
C LEU A 168 10.01 -17.41 19.25
N PRO A 169 9.45 -17.79 18.08
CA PRO A 169 8.02 -17.71 17.87
C PRO A 169 7.34 -18.81 18.69
N ASN A 170 6.63 -18.41 19.73
CA ASN A 170 5.82 -19.29 20.58
C ASN A 170 4.60 -19.80 19.77
N LYS A 171 4.80 -20.85 18.97
CA LYS A 171 3.74 -21.67 18.41
C LYS A 171 3.20 -22.55 19.55
N ARG A 172 2.10 -22.12 20.17
CA ARG A 172 1.28 -23.02 20.98
C ARG A 172 0.69 -24.09 20.06
N LYS A 173 1.32 -25.26 20.06
CA LYS A 173 0.70 -26.54 19.70
C LYS A 173 -0.48 -26.73 20.65
N ARG A 174 -1.69 -26.75 20.08
CA ARG A 174 -2.85 -27.37 20.73
C ARG A 174 -2.83 -28.81 20.27
N GLU A 175 -2.65 -29.72 21.21
CA GLU A 175 -2.78 -31.15 21.01
C GLU A 175 -4.11 -31.44 20.31
N LYS A 176 -4.02 -32.10 19.17
CA LYS A 176 -5.12 -32.80 18.53
C LYS A 176 -4.56 -34.19 18.23
N THR A 177 -4.80 -35.10 19.15
CA THR A 177 -4.80 -36.53 18.92
C THR A 177 -5.90 -36.82 17.91
N VAL A 178 -5.54 -37.06 16.65
CA VAL A 178 -6.32 -37.90 15.74
C VAL A 178 -5.30 -38.56 14.82
N GLU A 179 -5.25 -39.88 14.92
CA GLU A 179 -4.47 -40.79 14.11
C GLU A 179 -4.87 -40.64 12.63
N GLU A 180 -3.87 -40.58 11.76
CA GLU A 180 -4.06 -40.84 10.34
C GLU A 180 -3.98 -42.35 10.12
N GLU A 181 -5.12 -42.98 9.84
CA GLU A 181 -5.16 -44.12 8.92
C GLU A 181 -6.05 -43.73 7.74
N SER A 182 -5.43 -43.58 6.57
CA SER A 182 -6.14 -43.60 5.29
C SER A 182 -5.84 -44.92 4.60
N LYS A 183 -6.77 -45.88 4.73
CA LYS A 183 -6.91 -46.99 3.79
C LYS A 183 -8.19 -46.77 2.99
N SER A 184 -7.99 -46.61 1.69
CA SER A 184 -8.96 -46.91 0.64
C SER A 184 -9.58 -48.29 0.85
N VAL A 185 -10.90 -48.43 0.67
CA VAL A 185 -11.56 -49.52 -0.08
C VAL A 185 -13.04 -49.19 -0.28
N ASP A 186 -13.49 -49.50 -1.49
CA ASP A 186 -14.84 -49.47 -2.06
C ASP A 186 -15.80 -50.55 -1.48
N LYS A 187 -17.10 -50.31 -1.68
CA LYS A 187 -18.29 -51.20 -1.55
C LYS A 187 -18.96 -51.40 -0.19
N GLY A 188 -20.29 -51.22 -0.21
CA GLY A 188 -21.21 -52.11 0.49
C GLY A 188 -22.47 -51.45 1.03
N LYS A 189 -23.62 -51.71 0.40
CA LYS A 189 -24.96 -51.40 0.91
C LYS A 189 -25.25 -52.17 2.20
N GLY A 190 -25.92 -51.55 3.17
CA GLY A 190 -26.58 -52.29 4.26
C GLY A 190 -27.01 -51.42 5.44
N LYS A 191 -28.32 -51.20 5.55
CA LYS A 191 -29.12 -50.87 6.76
C LYS A 191 -28.41 -50.07 7.87
N LEU A 192 -28.72 -48.77 7.97
CA LEU A 192 -28.42 -47.97 9.15
C LEU A 192 -29.57 -48.08 10.17
N ASP A 193 -29.19 -48.46 11.37
CA ASP A 193 -30.03 -48.56 12.55
C ASP A 193 -30.69 -47.22 12.91
N VAL A 194 -31.97 -47.27 13.24
CA VAL A 194 -32.78 -46.10 13.64
C VAL A 194 -32.16 -45.35 14.84
N GLU A 195 -31.40 -46.06 15.68
CA GLU A 195 -30.70 -45.50 16.85
C GLU A 195 -29.43 -44.72 16.51
N GLU A 196 -28.78 -45.02 15.38
CA GLU A 196 -27.61 -44.26 14.90
C GLU A 196 -28.06 -42.99 14.18
N ALA A 197 -29.18 -43.05 13.46
CA ALA A 197 -29.88 -41.89 12.91
C ALA A 197 -30.39 -40.93 14.01
N ALA A 198 -30.78 -41.46 15.18
CA ALA A 198 -31.19 -40.65 16.33
C ALA A 198 -30.05 -39.86 16.99
N LYS A 199 -28.80 -40.32 16.85
CA LYS A 199 -27.60 -39.62 17.34
C LYS A 199 -27.13 -38.53 16.38
N ASP A 200 -27.50 -38.62 15.10
CA ASP A 200 -27.23 -37.62 14.05
C ASP A 200 -28.33 -36.54 13.95
N LEU A 201 -29.43 -36.72 14.67
CA LEU A 201 -30.42 -35.68 14.95
C LEU A 201 -29.85 -34.65 15.94
N THR A 202 -28.86 -33.89 15.50
CA THR A 202 -28.51 -32.63 16.16
C THR A 202 -29.70 -31.68 16.01
N PHE A 203 -30.26 -31.26 17.14
CA PHE A 203 -31.40 -30.34 17.17
C PHE A 203 -30.93 -28.97 16.65
N GLY A 204 -30.95 -28.82 15.33
CA GLY A 204 -30.80 -27.53 14.68
C GLY A 204 -31.92 -26.62 15.18
N TYR A 205 -31.57 -25.37 15.49
CA TYR A 205 -32.50 -24.34 15.95
C TYR A 205 -33.72 -24.25 15.02
N VAL A 206 -34.82 -24.89 15.42
CA VAL A 206 -36.14 -24.72 14.80
C VAL A 206 -36.62 -23.34 15.22
N LYS A 207 -36.48 -22.38 14.30
CA LYS A 207 -37.05 -21.05 14.43
C LYS A 207 -38.57 -21.19 14.36
N ILE A 208 -39.22 -21.14 15.50
CA ILE A 208 -40.64 -20.80 15.57
C ILE A 208 -40.69 -19.29 15.36
N ASP A 209 -41.39 -18.84 14.32
CA ASP A 209 -41.31 -17.49 13.71
C ASP A 209 -41.80 -16.32 14.60
N ASP A 210 -41.96 -16.50 15.93
CA ASP A 210 -42.50 -15.47 16.84
C ASP A 210 -41.43 -14.63 17.59
N ASP A 211 -40.14 -14.82 17.33
CA ASP A 211 -39.08 -13.97 17.92
C ASP A 211 -38.77 -12.76 17.00
N GLU A 212 -39.68 -11.78 16.96
CA GLU A 212 -39.51 -10.50 16.24
C GLU A 212 -38.25 -9.71 16.64
N GLU A 213 -37.58 -10.06 17.74
CA GLU A 213 -36.31 -9.42 18.10
C GLU A 213 -35.18 -9.74 17.11
N HIS A 214 -35.27 -10.78 16.28
CA HIS A 214 -34.16 -11.29 15.43
C HIS A 214 -34.42 -11.22 13.92
N GLY A 215 -34.84 -10.05 13.43
CA GLY A 215 -34.98 -9.75 12.01
C GLY A 215 -33.79 -10.16 11.12
N LYS A 216 -34.10 -10.90 10.06
CA LYS A 216 -33.22 -11.25 8.93
C LYS A 216 -32.67 -9.97 8.28
N GLY A 217 -31.34 -9.78 8.26
CA GLY A 217 -30.70 -8.92 7.26
C GLY A 217 -29.63 -7.92 7.71
N THR A 218 -29.49 -7.61 9.00
CA THR A 218 -28.40 -6.73 9.45
C THR A 218 -27.47 -7.47 10.41
N LYS A 219 -26.15 -7.40 10.17
CA LYS A 219 -25.15 -7.86 11.14
C LYS A 219 -25.36 -7.04 12.41
N LYS A 220 -26.08 -7.57 13.39
CA LYS A 220 -26.38 -6.88 14.65
C LYS A 220 -25.06 -6.41 15.26
N ARG A 221 -24.82 -5.09 15.23
CA ARG A 221 -23.68 -4.50 15.93
C ARG A 221 -23.90 -4.77 17.41
N ARG A 222 -22.91 -5.35 18.07
CA ARG A 222 -22.94 -5.52 19.54
C ARG A 222 -23.25 -4.16 20.16
N LEU A 223 -24.19 -4.14 21.12
CA LEU A 223 -24.50 -2.93 21.88
C LEU A 223 -23.22 -2.42 22.55
N SER A 224 -23.14 -1.10 22.79
CA SER A 224 -22.00 -0.58 23.54
C SER A 224 -22.02 -1.14 24.96
N LYS A 225 -20.84 -1.42 25.53
CA LYS A 225 -20.71 -1.94 26.90
C LYS A 225 -21.38 -1.03 27.95
N SER A 226 -21.49 0.27 27.68
CA SER A 226 -22.24 1.21 28.52
C SER A 226 -23.74 0.92 28.53
N ARG A 227 -24.33 0.66 27.36
CA ARG A 227 -25.74 0.29 27.23
C ARG A 227 -26.01 -1.09 27.83
N GLU A 228 -25.07 -2.02 27.70
CA GLU A 228 -25.13 -3.33 28.38
C GLU A 228 -25.11 -3.16 29.90
N LEU A 229 -24.28 -2.24 30.43
CA LEU A 229 -24.23 -1.93 31.86
C LEU A 229 -25.54 -1.31 32.36
N GLU A 230 -26.09 -0.34 31.63
CA GLU A 230 -27.38 0.27 31.97
C GLU A 230 -28.51 -0.76 31.99
N LYS A 231 -28.54 -1.67 31.00
CA LYS A 231 -29.49 -2.79 30.98
C LYS A 231 -29.30 -3.72 32.17
N ALA A 232 -28.05 -4.11 32.47
CA ALA A 232 -27.74 -4.97 33.61
C ALA A 232 -28.18 -4.33 34.95
N LEU A 233 -27.96 -3.03 35.15
CA LEU A 233 -28.41 -2.32 36.35
C LEU A 233 -29.94 -2.23 36.45
N LYS A 234 -30.63 -2.01 35.32
CA LYS A 234 -32.11 -2.02 35.29
C LYS A 234 -32.67 -3.39 35.63
N LEU A 235 -32.05 -4.46 35.12
CA LEU A 235 -32.41 -5.83 35.45
C LEU A 235 -32.12 -6.16 36.92
N GLU A 236 -31.01 -5.66 37.47
CA GLU A 236 -30.70 -5.83 38.88
C GLU A 236 -31.70 -5.10 39.78
N ALA A 237 -32.16 -3.90 39.40
CA ALA A 237 -33.20 -3.17 40.10
C ALA A 237 -34.54 -3.91 40.06
N ALA A 238 -34.98 -4.36 38.88
CA ALA A 238 -36.25 -5.08 38.71
C ALA A 238 -36.30 -6.46 39.41
N LYS A 239 -35.14 -7.03 39.76
CA LYS A 239 -35.02 -8.26 40.57
C LYS A 239 -35.09 -8.00 42.07
N LYS A 240 -34.83 -6.77 42.52
CA LYS A 240 -34.84 -6.38 43.94
C LYS A 240 -36.22 -5.92 44.44
N ASP A 241 -37.21 -5.80 43.55
CA ASP A 241 -38.57 -5.42 43.92
C ASP A 241 -39.26 -6.55 44.73
N PRO A 242 -39.94 -6.25 45.86
CA PRO A 242 -40.39 -7.27 46.82
C PRO A 242 -41.53 -8.18 46.32
N GLU A 243 -42.45 -7.69 45.48
CA GLU A 243 -43.58 -8.50 44.97
C GLU A 243 -43.30 -9.15 43.61
N LYS A 244 -42.64 -8.42 42.71
CA LYS A 244 -42.44 -8.84 41.31
C LYS A 244 -41.02 -9.32 41.03
N GLY A 245 -40.09 -9.10 41.96
CA GLY A 245 -38.67 -9.41 41.79
C GLY A 245 -38.41 -10.90 41.62
N GLU A 246 -39.08 -11.77 42.37
CA GLU A 246 -38.92 -13.23 42.21
C GLU A 246 -39.43 -13.73 40.86
N VAL A 247 -40.59 -13.23 40.42
CA VAL A 247 -41.18 -13.59 39.12
C VAL A 247 -40.28 -13.08 37.99
N ASN A 248 -39.78 -11.85 38.08
CA ASN A 248 -38.86 -11.26 37.11
C ASN A 248 -37.51 -11.99 37.10
N ALA A 249 -36.99 -12.38 38.26
CA ALA A 249 -35.75 -13.13 38.39
C ALA A 249 -35.87 -14.51 37.72
N LYS A 250 -36.98 -15.22 37.95
CA LYS A 250 -37.28 -16.51 37.31
C LYS A 250 -37.45 -16.34 35.80
N LYS A 251 -38.24 -15.36 35.34
CA LYS A 251 -38.42 -15.09 33.90
C LYS A 251 -37.09 -14.80 33.21
N HIS A 252 -36.27 -13.92 33.79
CA HIS A 252 -34.96 -13.60 33.23
C HIS A 252 -33.98 -14.76 33.30
N SER A 253 -33.99 -15.60 34.34
CA SER A 253 -33.09 -16.76 34.40
C SER A 253 -33.42 -17.78 33.31
N TRP A 254 -34.70 -18.05 33.06
CA TRP A 254 -35.14 -18.90 31.95
C TRP A 254 -34.80 -18.30 30.59
N GLN A 255 -35.09 -17.00 30.38
CA GLN A 255 -34.73 -16.32 29.13
C GLN A 255 -33.22 -16.31 28.86
N SER A 256 -32.40 -16.04 29.89
CA SER A 256 -30.93 -16.07 29.77
C SER A 256 -30.42 -17.49 29.51
N ALA A 257 -31.03 -18.52 30.11
CA ALA A 257 -30.69 -19.92 29.85
C ALA A 257 -31.03 -20.34 28.41
N THR A 258 -32.23 -20.00 27.93
CA THR A 258 -32.65 -20.25 26.54
C THR A 258 -31.76 -19.52 25.54
N SER A 259 -31.45 -18.24 25.81
CA SER A 259 -30.54 -17.45 24.97
C SER A 259 -29.13 -18.05 24.91
N ARG A 260 -28.64 -18.56 26.04
CA ARG A 260 -27.32 -19.21 26.13
C ARG A 260 -27.31 -20.56 25.41
N ALA A 261 -28.39 -21.35 25.53
CA ALA A 261 -28.58 -22.61 24.80
C ALA A 261 -28.66 -22.37 23.28
N ALA A 262 -29.31 -21.29 22.86
CA ALA A 262 -29.32 -20.82 21.46
C ALA A 262 -27.96 -20.27 20.97
N GLY A 263 -26.93 -20.21 21.83
CA GLY A 263 -25.57 -19.80 21.48
C GLY A 263 -25.29 -18.30 21.59
N PHE A 264 -26.22 -17.50 22.13
CA PHE A 264 -25.98 -16.08 22.36
C PHE A 264 -25.09 -15.85 23.60
N LYS A 265 -24.13 -14.93 23.46
CA LYS A 265 -23.23 -14.53 24.56
C LYS A 265 -23.91 -13.47 25.42
N VAL A 266 -24.55 -13.92 26.50
CA VAL A 266 -25.23 -13.08 27.49
C VAL A 266 -24.22 -12.42 28.45
N HIS A 267 -24.33 -11.10 28.66
CA HIS A 267 -23.46 -10.30 29.55
C HIS A 267 -24.31 -9.52 30.54
N ASP A 268 -24.72 -10.15 31.64
CA ASP A 268 -25.69 -9.57 32.59
C ASP A 268 -25.03 -9.02 33.87
N ASP A 269 -23.74 -9.26 34.08
CA ASP A 269 -23.05 -8.89 35.32
C ASP A 269 -22.56 -7.43 35.31
N PRO A 270 -23.14 -6.53 36.13
CA PRO A 270 -22.76 -5.11 36.12
C PRO A 270 -21.33 -4.90 36.62
N LYS A 271 -20.84 -5.74 37.54
CA LYS A 271 -19.46 -5.69 38.05
C LYS A 271 -18.44 -5.99 36.95
N LEU A 272 -18.66 -7.03 36.14
CA LEU A 272 -17.76 -7.39 35.04
C LEU A 272 -17.79 -6.36 33.92
N LEU A 273 -18.97 -5.80 33.62
CA LEU A 273 -19.12 -4.72 32.63
C LEU A 273 -18.36 -3.45 33.07
N LYS A 274 -18.47 -3.05 34.34
CA LYS A 274 -17.69 -1.94 34.93
C LYS A 274 -16.18 -2.19 34.81
N GLN A 275 -15.71 -3.39 35.14
CA GLN A 275 -14.29 -3.74 35.00
C GLN A 275 -13.81 -3.73 33.54
N SER A 276 -14.64 -4.21 32.60
CA SER A 276 -14.33 -4.20 31.18
C SER A 276 -14.19 -2.78 30.64
N ILE A 277 -15.11 -1.88 31.02
CA ILE A 277 -15.04 -0.46 30.68
C ILE A 277 -13.78 0.18 31.28
N HIS A 278 -13.44 -0.15 32.53
CA HIS A 278 -12.22 0.36 33.18
C HIS A 278 -10.94 -0.09 32.46
N LYS A 279 -10.85 -1.37 32.10
CA LYS A 279 -9.71 -1.91 31.32
C LYS A 279 -9.59 -1.23 29.96
N GLU A 280 -10.72 -0.91 29.33
CA GLU A 280 -10.74 -0.19 28.06
C GLU A 280 -10.27 1.26 28.20
N LYS A 281 -10.75 1.99 29.22
CA LYS A 281 -10.25 3.33 29.56
C LYS A 281 -8.75 3.35 29.81
N LYS A 282 -8.25 2.44 30.66
CA LYS A 282 -6.80 2.28 30.90
C LYS A 282 -5.99 1.99 29.63
N ARG A 283 -6.55 1.19 28.70
CA ARG A 283 -5.91 0.92 27.42
C ARG A 283 -5.86 2.17 26.54
N GLN A 284 -6.93 2.96 26.55
CA GLN A 284 -6.99 4.24 25.82
C GLN A 284 -6.00 5.24 26.41
N GLU A 285 -5.95 5.42 27.73
CA GLU A 285 -4.97 6.27 28.44
C GLU A 285 -3.53 5.91 28.07
N LYS A 286 -3.14 4.63 28.17
CA LYS A 286 -1.81 4.17 27.72
C LYS A 286 -1.53 4.45 26.25
N SER A 287 -2.57 4.41 25.41
CA SER A 287 -2.43 4.71 23.99
C SER A 287 -2.29 6.21 23.74
N THR A 288 -2.97 7.06 24.51
CA THR A 288 -2.88 8.52 24.39
C THR A 288 -1.55 9.02 24.93
N GLU A 289 -1.08 8.50 26.06
CA GLU A 289 0.26 8.77 26.62
C GLU A 289 1.36 8.44 25.60
N LYS A 290 1.37 7.22 25.06
CA LYS A 290 2.33 6.83 24.01
C LYS A 290 2.23 7.69 22.75
N TRP A 291 1.05 8.21 22.44
CA TRP A 291 0.89 9.12 21.32
C TRP A 291 1.49 10.50 21.63
N LYS A 292 1.23 11.03 22.83
CA LYS A 292 1.84 12.27 23.32
C LYS A 292 3.37 12.18 23.34
N GLU A 293 3.93 11.11 23.91
CA GLU A 293 5.38 10.87 23.92
C GLU A 293 5.99 10.88 22.50
N ARG A 294 5.30 10.29 21.51
CA ARG A 294 5.76 10.31 20.11
C ARG A 294 5.72 11.71 19.51
N VAL A 295 4.65 12.47 19.78
CA VAL A 295 4.50 13.84 19.27
C VAL A 295 5.56 14.74 19.91
N GLU A 296 5.77 14.64 21.21
CA GLU A 296 6.81 15.36 21.94
C GLU A 296 8.20 14.98 21.43
N GLY A 297 8.48 13.69 21.21
CA GLY A 297 9.74 13.25 20.62
C GLY A 297 9.98 13.85 19.23
N GLN A 298 8.96 13.91 18.39
CA GLN A 298 9.06 14.59 17.08
C GLN A 298 9.30 16.09 17.21
N GLN A 299 8.64 16.76 18.16
CA GLN A 299 8.82 18.18 18.42
C GLN A 299 10.23 18.47 18.94
N LYS A 300 10.74 17.69 19.89
CA LYS A 300 12.12 17.80 20.40
C LYS A 300 13.14 17.69 19.27
N VAL A 301 13.03 16.64 18.44
CA VAL A 301 13.93 16.47 17.28
C VAL A 301 13.83 17.64 16.29
N ARG A 302 12.63 18.22 16.10
CA ARG A 302 12.45 19.40 15.24
C ARG A 302 13.12 20.62 15.85
N VAL A 303 12.92 20.88 17.13
CA VAL A 303 13.51 22.00 17.87
C VAL A 303 15.03 21.87 17.90
N GLU A 304 15.58 20.70 18.21
CA GLU A 304 17.04 20.45 18.20
C GLU A 304 17.65 20.73 16.81
N LYS A 305 16.99 20.29 15.73
CA LYS A 305 17.45 20.60 14.37
C LYS A 305 17.40 22.09 14.08
N GLN A 306 16.38 22.79 14.57
CA GLN A 306 16.25 24.23 14.39
C GLN A 306 17.31 24.98 15.21
N GLN A 307 17.57 24.57 16.45
CA GLN A 307 18.62 25.11 17.31
C GLN A 307 20.02 24.89 16.70
N LYS A 308 20.30 23.71 16.14
CA LYS A 308 21.55 23.45 15.42
C LYS A 308 21.70 24.35 14.20
N ARG A 309 20.62 24.61 13.46
CA ARG A 309 20.64 25.54 12.33
C ARG A 309 20.88 26.98 12.78
N SER A 310 20.20 27.44 13.83
CA SER A 310 20.41 28.80 14.35
C SER A 310 21.82 28.97 14.91
N GLY A 311 22.37 27.96 15.59
CA GLY A 311 23.77 27.94 16.03
C GLY A 311 24.74 28.07 14.85
N ASN A 312 24.64 27.20 13.85
CA ASN A 312 25.51 27.27 12.66
C ASN A 312 25.40 28.60 11.89
N ILE A 313 24.22 29.23 11.89
CA ILE A 313 24.00 30.54 11.29
C ILE A 313 24.70 31.63 12.13
N ALA A 314 24.54 31.59 13.45
CA ALA A 314 25.21 32.50 14.37
C ALA A 314 26.74 32.36 14.26
N ASP A 315 27.26 31.14 14.28
CA ASP A 315 28.69 30.85 14.11
C ASP A 315 29.23 31.40 12.78
N ARG A 316 28.47 31.24 11.68
CA ARG A 316 28.85 31.80 10.38
C ARG A 316 28.86 33.34 10.41
N ILE A 317 27.90 33.97 11.09
CA ILE A 317 27.86 35.42 11.26
C ILE A 317 29.07 35.88 12.07
N GLU A 318 29.40 35.22 13.17
CA GLU A 318 30.56 35.52 14.00
C GLU A 318 31.87 35.33 13.25
N GLN A 319 32.05 34.21 12.55
CA GLN A 319 33.22 33.98 11.70
C GLN A 319 33.38 35.08 10.64
N ASN A 320 32.28 35.55 10.04
CA ASN A 320 32.34 36.65 9.09
C ASN A 320 32.72 37.98 9.76
N LYS A 321 32.25 38.25 11.00
CA LYS A 321 32.69 39.41 11.80
C LYS A 321 34.18 39.32 12.13
N LEU A 322 34.65 38.18 12.63
CA LEU A 322 36.06 37.92 12.95
C LEU A 322 36.95 38.05 11.71
N ARG A 323 36.53 37.52 10.55
CA ARG A 323 37.26 37.72 9.28
C ARG A 323 37.35 39.18 8.87
N LYS A 324 36.31 39.99 9.09
CA LYS A 324 36.35 41.44 8.83
C LYS A 324 37.30 42.15 9.79
N ILE A 325 37.30 41.79 11.07
CA ILE A 325 38.21 42.32 12.08
C ILE A 325 39.66 41.96 11.72
N ALA A 326 39.95 40.68 11.49
CA ALA A 326 41.28 40.21 11.09
C ALA A 326 41.79 40.86 9.78
N LYS A 327 40.90 41.11 8.80
CA LYS A 327 41.27 41.87 7.60
C LYS A 327 41.63 43.33 7.91
N ARG A 328 40.91 43.97 8.83
CA ARG A 328 41.22 45.34 9.28
C ARG A 328 42.54 45.36 10.04
N GLU A 329 42.74 44.47 11.00
CA GLU A 329 43.99 44.34 11.76
C GLU A 329 45.17 44.05 10.82
N LYS A 330 45.05 43.11 9.88
CA LYS A 330 46.12 42.85 8.90
C LYS A 330 46.45 44.06 8.01
N LYS A 331 45.45 44.89 7.66
CA LYS A 331 45.68 46.17 6.96
C LYS A 331 46.38 47.17 7.88
N LEU A 332 46.00 47.21 9.15
CA LEU A 332 46.57 48.09 10.16
C LEU A 332 48.02 47.72 10.52
N LEU A 333 48.37 46.42 10.54
CA LEU A 333 49.71 45.89 10.84
C LEU A 333 50.60 45.72 9.57
N ARG A 334 50.22 46.27 8.42
CA ARG A 334 50.98 46.09 7.18
C ARG A 334 52.26 46.95 7.23
N PRO A 335 53.47 46.38 7.01
CA PRO A 335 54.71 47.16 7.04
C PRO A 335 54.73 48.23 5.95
N GLY A 336 55.02 49.49 6.30
CA GLY A 336 55.10 50.63 5.37
C GLY A 336 54.42 51.90 5.87
N PHE A 337 54.29 52.89 4.97
CA PHE A 337 53.82 54.25 5.26
C PHE A 337 52.33 54.36 5.67
N GLU A 338 51.51 53.37 5.28
CA GLU A 338 50.05 53.37 5.53
C GLU A 338 49.62 52.50 6.73
N GLY A 339 50.55 51.80 7.38
CA GLY A 339 50.28 50.98 8.57
C GLY A 339 50.36 51.79 9.87
N ARG A 340 49.86 51.21 10.98
CA ARG A 340 50.03 51.77 12.33
C ARG A 340 51.53 51.80 12.64
N LYS A 341 52.15 52.99 12.65
CA LYS A 341 53.54 53.15 13.09
C LYS A 341 53.62 52.73 14.55
N GLU A 342 54.41 51.70 14.84
CA GLU A 342 54.59 51.15 16.19
C GLU A 342 55.37 52.11 17.13
N GLY A 343 55.83 53.25 16.59
CA GLY A 343 56.43 54.34 17.34
C GLY A 343 56.92 55.42 16.37
N PHE A 344 57.16 56.63 16.88
CA PHE A 344 57.94 57.62 16.14
C PHE A 344 59.41 57.16 16.15
N ILE A 345 60.06 57.15 14.99
CA ILE A 345 61.48 56.76 14.82
C ILE A 345 62.45 57.74 15.53
N ASN A 346 61.93 58.72 16.27
CA ASN A 346 62.71 59.85 16.80
C ASN A 346 62.67 59.99 18.33
N ASP A 347 62.48 58.89 19.07
CA ASP A 347 62.80 58.85 20.51
C ASP A 347 64.21 58.30 20.68
N GLY A 348 65.20 59.14 20.36
CA GLY A 348 66.60 58.74 20.33
C GLY A 348 67.58 59.86 20.03
N LYS A 349 67.49 60.97 20.78
CA LYS A 349 68.67 61.75 21.20
C LYS A 349 68.39 62.57 22.43
#